data_AF-A0A0B5E1S8-F1
#
_entry.id   AF-A0A0B5E1S8-F1
#
_cell.length_a   1.000
_cell.length_b   1.000
_cell.length_c   1.000
_cell.angle_alpha   90.00
_cell.angle_beta   90.00
_cell.angle_gamma   90.00
#
_symmetry.space_group_name_H-M   'P 1'
#
loop_
_entity.id
_entity.type
_entity.pdbx_description
1 polymer ?
#
loop_
_entity_poly.entity_id
_entity_poly.type
_entity_poly.pdbx_seq_one_letter_code
_entity_poly.pdbx_strand_id
1 'polypeptide(L)'
;MTDPSAPSAPKPRLRIRIQFDDDLVLGPGKADLLELIRDTGSIAAAGRAMAMSYKRAWMLVEEMNAAFAEPLVDSSRGGAKGGGARVTPAGEAVLGHYRKLEEIMAEAGAARIGALQSMLRDMSKEK
;
A
#
# COMPACT_ATOMS: atom_id res chain seq x y z
N MET A 1 0.41 -29.45 -30.75
CA MET A 1 -0.75 -28.66 -31.22
C MET A 1 -1.35 -27.94 -30.03
N THR A 2 -0.72 -26.81 -29.66
CA THR A 2 -1.23 -25.72 -28.80
C THR A 2 -0.19 -24.61 -28.92
N ASP A 3 -0.50 -23.59 -29.71
CA ASP A 3 0.34 -22.41 -29.92
C ASP A 3 0.26 -21.48 -28.68
N PRO A 4 1.34 -20.77 -28.30
CA PRO A 4 1.52 -20.13 -27.01
C PRO A 4 1.06 -18.66 -26.97
N SER A 5 0.67 -18.23 -25.76
CA SER A 5 0.63 -16.84 -25.27
C SER A 5 0.21 -15.75 -26.27
N ALA A 6 -1.10 -15.46 -26.31
CA ALA A 6 -1.54 -14.13 -26.68
C ALA A 6 -0.94 -13.10 -25.69
N PRO A 7 -0.37 -11.97 -26.16
CA PRO A 7 0.07 -10.91 -25.26
C PRO A 7 -1.17 -10.40 -24.50
N SER A 8 -1.23 -10.66 -23.20
CA SER A 8 -2.31 -10.13 -22.38
C SER A 8 -2.19 -8.61 -22.36
N ALA A 9 -3.22 -7.91 -22.83
CA ALA A 9 -3.31 -6.46 -22.75
C ALA A 9 -2.88 -5.97 -21.34
N PRO A 10 -2.18 -4.84 -21.23
CA PRO A 10 -1.65 -4.36 -19.96
C PRO A 10 -2.78 -4.27 -18.93
N LYS A 11 -2.67 -5.05 -17.85
CA LYS A 11 -3.64 -5.02 -16.74
C LYS A 11 -3.52 -3.66 -16.05
N PRO A 12 -4.59 -2.86 -16.02
CA PRO A 12 -4.52 -1.53 -15.47
C PRO A 12 -4.41 -1.65 -13.95
N ARG A 13 -3.54 -0.84 -13.35
CA ARG A 13 -3.35 -0.78 -11.90
C ARG A 13 -3.68 0.63 -11.43
N LEU A 14 -4.82 0.78 -10.75
CA LEU A 14 -5.16 2.02 -10.08
C LEU A 14 -4.39 2.10 -8.76
N ARG A 15 -3.74 3.25 -8.51
CA ARG A 15 -3.07 3.53 -7.23
C ARG A 15 -3.64 4.82 -6.68
N ILE A 16 -4.19 4.76 -5.47
CA ILE A 16 -4.80 5.91 -4.81
C ILE A 16 -3.79 6.56 -3.87
N ARG A 17 -3.74 7.89 -3.87
CA ARG A 17 -3.01 8.66 -2.87
C ARG A 17 -3.95 9.74 -2.36
N ILE A 18 -4.17 9.75 -1.05
CA ILE A 18 -4.99 10.71 -0.33
C ILE A 18 -4.02 11.66 0.37
N GLN A 19 -4.11 12.94 0.04
CA GLN A 19 -3.34 13.98 0.70
C GLN A 19 -4.24 14.68 1.73
N PHE A 20 -3.78 14.74 2.98
CA PHE A 20 -4.40 15.46 4.08
C PHE A 20 -3.48 16.62 4.44
N ASP A 21 -3.91 17.84 4.09
CA ASP A 21 -3.15 19.09 4.22
C ASP A 21 -1.68 18.93 3.75
N ASP A 22 -0.76 19.71 4.31
CA ASP A 22 0.66 19.69 3.92
C ASP A 22 1.46 18.53 4.54
N ASP A 23 0.89 17.81 5.52
CA ASP A 23 1.67 16.97 6.44
C ASP A 23 1.50 15.46 6.26
N LEU A 24 0.46 14.97 5.55
CA LEU A 24 0.26 13.53 5.38
C LEU A 24 -0.21 13.15 3.97
N VAL A 25 0.52 12.23 3.34
CA VAL A 25 0.04 11.49 2.16
C VAL A 25 -0.15 10.02 2.50
N LEU A 26 -1.41 9.58 2.58
CA LEU A 26 -1.80 8.17 2.70
C LEU A 26 -1.91 7.54 1.31
N GLY A 27 -1.05 6.58 1.01
CA GLY A 27 -1.03 5.89 -0.26
C GLY A 27 -0.64 4.42 -0.11
N PRO A 28 -0.43 3.71 -1.23
CA PRO A 28 -0.22 2.26 -1.21
C PRO A 28 0.96 1.87 -0.32
N GLY A 29 2.06 2.63 -0.34
CA GLY A 29 3.21 2.32 0.50
C GLY A 29 2.93 2.38 2.02
N LYS A 30 2.09 3.32 2.47
CA LYS A 30 1.74 3.42 3.91
C LYS A 30 0.72 2.34 4.29
N ALA A 31 -0.24 2.06 3.42
CA ALA A 31 -1.21 0.98 3.62
C ALA A 31 -0.55 -0.40 3.63
N ASP A 32 0.33 -0.69 2.66
CA ASP A 32 1.10 -1.93 2.56
C ASP A 32 2.02 -2.09 3.79
N LEU A 33 2.60 -1.00 4.31
CA LEU A 33 3.39 -1.04 5.53
C LEU A 33 2.56 -1.41 6.76
N LEU A 34 1.38 -0.81 6.94
CA LEU A 34 0.46 -1.16 8.03
C LEU A 34 0.05 -2.63 7.94
N GLU A 35 -0.35 -3.09 6.76
CA GLU A 35 -0.70 -4.48 6.50
C GLU A 35 0.43 -5.45 6.83
N LEU A 36 1.65 -5.16 6.39
CA LEU A 36 2.81 -6.00 6.71
C LEU A 36 3.17 -5.96 8.20
N ILE A 37 2.96 -4.84 8.89
CA ILE A 37 3.16 -4.78 10.35
C ILE A 37 2.11 -5.64 11.06
N ARG A 38 0.84 -5.61 10.63
CA ARG A 38 -0.22 -6.48 11.15
C ARG A 38 0.18 -7.95 11.01
N ASP A 39 0.63 -8.34 9.81
CA ASP A 39 0.90 -9.74 9.48
C ASP A 39 2.21 -10.26 10.13
N THR A 40 3.23 -9.40 10.24
CA THR A 40 4.56 -9.81 10.74
C THR A 40 4.81 -9.49 12.21
N GLY A 41 4.02 -8.58 12.80
CA GLY A 41 4.25 -8.07 14.16
C GLY A 41 5.55 -7.26 14.32
N SER A 42 6.15 -6.77 13.22
CA SER A 42 7.45 -6.09 13.27
C SER A 42 7.64 -5.06 12.15
N ILE A 43 7.98 -3.82 12.54
CA ILE A 43 8.37 -2.75 11.59
C ILE A 43 9.60 -3.16 10.77
N ALA A 44 10.55 -3.88 11.38
CA ALA A 44 11.76 -4.31 10.68
C ALA A 44 11.46 -5.40 9.64
N ALA A 45 10.56 -6.34 9.95
CA ALA A 45 10.14 -7.35 8.99
C ALA A 45 9.35 -6.74 7.83
N ALA A 46 8.40 -5.84 8.14
CA ALA A 46 7.64 -5.11 7.14
C ALA A 46 8.54 -4.27 6.21
N GLY A 47 9.50 -3.52 6.77
CA GLY A 47 10.48 -2.76 6.00
C GLY A 47 11.30 -3.65 5.04
N ARG A 48 11.77 -4.81 5.51
CA ARG A 48 12.49 -5.78 4.65
C ARG A 48 11.61 -6.33 3.53
N ALA A 49 10.36 -6.68 3.82
CA ALA A 49 9.41 -7.17 2.81
C ALA A 49 9.13 -6.12 1.72
N MET A 50 9.19 -4.83 2.06
CA MET A 50 9.05 -3.71 1.13
C MET A 50 10.37 -3.24 0.51
N ALA A 51 11.47 -3.99 0.68
CA ALA A 51 12.80 -3.62 0.20
C ALA A 51 13.27 -2.22 0.65
N MET A 52 12.90 -1.79 1.87
CA MET A 52 13.30 -0.52 2.44
C MET A 52 14.08 -0.69 3.76
N SER A 53 14.84 0.34 4.13
CA SER A 53 15.58 0.34 5.40
C SER A 53 14.62 0.41 6.60
N TYR A 54 15.03 -0.16 7.74
CA TYR A 54 14.28 -0.03 8.99
C TYR A 54 14.01 1.44 9.34
N LYS A 55 15.01 2.33 9.16
CA LYS A 55 14.85 3.77 9.37
C LYS A 55 13.71 4.34 8.52
N ARG A 56 13.60 3.93 7.25
CA ARG A 56 12.52 4.40 6.37
C ARG A 56 11.16 3.89 6.82
N ALA A 57 11.04 2.61 7.16
CA ALA A 57 9.80 2.05 7.68
C ALA A 57 9.37 2.74 8.99
N TRP A 58 10.31 2.97 9.90
CA TRP A 58 10.04 3.67 11.16
C TRP A 58 9.59 5.12 10.93
N MET A 59 10.24 5.89 10.06
CA MET A 59 9.80 7.25 9.74
C MET A 59 8.38 7.30 9.17
N LEU A 60 7.99 6.33 8.34
CA LEU A 60 6.63 6.26 7.81
C LEU A 60 5.60 5.94 8.91
N VAL A 61 5.96 5.09 9.86
CA VAL A 61 5.12 4.79 11.04
C VAL A 61 4.96 6.03 11.91
N GLU A 62 6.04 6.75 12.20
CA GLU A 62 5.98 7.99 12.99
C GLU A 62 5.15 9.07 12.30
N GLU A 63 5.31 9.24 10.98
CA GLU A 63 4.50 10.17 10.18
C GLU A 63 3.00 9.82 10.29
N MET A 64 2.64 8.54 10.20
CA MET A 64 1.26 8.10 10.39
C MET A 64 0.78 8.32 11.82
N ASN A 65 1.56 7.92 12.83
CA ASN A 65 1.17 8.07 14.23
C ASN A 65 1.00 9.55 14.66
N ALA A 66 1.76 10.47 14.05
CA ALA A 66 1.65 11.90 14.32
C ALA A 66 0.46 12.56 13.63
N ALA A 67 0.03 12.03 12.48
CA ALA A 67 -1.01 12.65 11.66
C ALA A 67 -2.45 12.24 12.04
N PHE A 68 -2.64 11.11 12.71
CA PHE A 68 -3.96 10.65 13.17
C PHE A 68 -4.18 10.94 14.66
N ALA A 69 -5.45 11.09 15.05
CA ALA A 69 -5.83 11.39 16.44
C ALA A 69 -5.41 10.29 17.44
N GLU A 70 -5.35 9.04 16.97
CA GLU A 70 -4.83 7.90 17.70
C GLU A 70 -3.65 7.28 16.92
N PRO A 71 -2.62 6.75 17.60
CA PRO A 71 -1.51 6.10 16.93
C PRO A 71 -2.02 4.89 16.14
N LEU A 72 -1.57 4.74 14.90
CA LEU A 72 -1.94 3.60 14.04
C LEU A 72 -1.12 2.34 14.34
N VAL A 73 0.10 2.52 14.86
CA VAL A 73 0.99 1.42 15.25
C VAL A 73 1.51 1.65 16.66
N ASP A 74 1.28 0.68 17.54
CA ASP A 74 1.95 0.60 18.83
C ASP A 74 3.27 -0.15 18.64
N SER A 75 4.38 0.47 19.00
CA SER A 75 5.71 -0.12 18.88
C SER A 75 6.40 -0.18 20.24
N SER A 76 6.74 -1.38 20.67
CA SER A 76 7.56 -1.58 21.86
C SER A 76 9.02 -1.35 21.47
N ARG A 77 9.64 -0.26 21.95
CA ARG A 77 11.10 -0.04 21.76
C ARG A 77 11.83 -1.26 22.35
N GLY A 78 12.56 -1.97 21.49
CA GLY A 78 13.10 -3.29 21.80
C GLY A 78 14.08 -3.32 22.96
N GLY A 79 13.73 -4.08 24.00
CA GLY A 79 14.69 -4.67 24.94
C GLY A 79 15.18 -6.05 24.45
N ALA A 80 15.89 -6.79 25.31
CA ALA A 80 16.63 -8.02 24.99
C ALA A 80 15.85 -9.16 24.30
N LYS A 81 14.51 -9.10 24.20
CA LYS A 81 13.66 -10.10 23.54
C LYS A 81 13.14 -9.70 22.15
N GLY A 82 13.59 -8.56 21.61
CA GLY A 82 13.14 -8.03 20.33
C GLY A 82 11.95 -7.09 20.49
N GLY A 83 12.02 -5.92 19.87
CA GLY A 83 10.91 -4.97 19.82
C GLY A 83 9.81 -5.49 18.90
N GLY A 84 8.58 -5.55 19.41
CA GLY A 84 7.39 -5.85 18.62
C GLY A 84 6.71 -4.59 18.13
N ALA A 85 5.93 -4.72 17.06
CA ALA A 85 5.01 -3.68 16.61
C ALA A 85 3.64 -4.31 16.34
N ARG A 86 2.57 -3.61 16.69
CA ARG A 86 1.20 -4.04 16.44
C ARG A 86 0.42 -2.89 15.86
N VAL A 87 -0.39 -3.19 14.86
CA VAL A 87 -1.38 -2.23 14.36
C VAL A 87 -2.45 -2.08 15.43
N THR A 88 -2.81 -0.84 15.75
CA THR A 88 -3.84 -0.51 16.75
C THR A 88 -5.24 -0.66 16.12
N PRO A 89 -6.32 -0.63 16.92
CA PRO A 89 -7.67 -0.59 16.36
C PRO A 89 -7.89 0.59 15.40
N ALA A 90 -7.31 1.76 15.69
CA ALA A 90 -7.34 2.92 14.79
C ALA A 90 -6.58 2.62 13.48
N GLY A 91 -5.42 1.98 13.55
CA GLY A 91 -4.65 1.55 12.38
C GLY A 91 -5.41 0.57 11.48
N GLU A 92 -6.10 -0.42 12.08
CA GLU A 92 -6.94 -1.37 11.35
C GLU A 92 -8.12 -0.66 10.66
N ALA A 93 -8.76 0.29 11.35
CA ALA A 93 -9.85 1.08 10.77
C ALA A 93 -9.37 1.91 9.56
N VAL A 94 -8.24 2.62 9.70
CA VAL A 94 -7.65 3.41 8.60
C VAL A 94 -7.27 2.52 7.42
N LEU A 95 -6.60 1.38 7.67
CA LEU A 95 -6.26 0.42 6.64
C LEU A 95 -7.51 -0.12 5.92
N GLY A 96 -8.54 -0.49 6.69
CA GLY A 96 -9.82 -0.97 6.16
C GLY A 96 -10.52 0.05 5.27
N HIS A 97 -10.60 1.31 5.70
CA HIS A 97 -11.16 2.40 4.88
C HIS A 97 -10.37 2.63 3.61
N TYR A 98 -9.04 2.63 3.68
CA TYR A 98 -8.18 2.80 2.50
C TYR A 98 -8.37 1.66 1.49
N ARG A 99 -8.36 0.40 1.93
CA ARG A 99 -8.60 -0.76 1.05
C ARG A 99 -10.00 -0.74 0.46
N LYS A 100 -11.01 -0.36 1.25
CA LYS A 100 -12.38 -0.25 0.74
C LYS A 100 -12.51 0.84 -0.33
N LEU A 101 -11.80 1.95 -0.16
CA LEU A 101 -11.74 3.00 -1.17
C LEU A 101 -11.08 2.50 -2.46
N GLU A 102 -10.00 1.71 -2.38
CA GLU A 102 -9.38 1.08 -3.55
C GLU A 102 -10.38 0.22 -4.34
N GLU A 103 -11.18 -0.60 -3.66
CA GLU A 103 -12.24 -1.41 -4.28
C GLU A 103 -13.28 -0.54 -5.00
N ILE A 104 -13.85 0.44 -4.28
CA ILE A 104 -14.91 1.32 -4.81
C ILE A 104 -14.43 2.06 -6.05
N MET A 105 -13.22 2.61 -6.01
CA MET A 105 -12.67 3.38 -7.12
C MET A 105 -12.29 2.49 -8.31
N ALA A 106 -11.83 1.26 -8.06
CA ALA A 106 -11.59 0.31 -9.13
C ALA A 106 -12.89 -0.05 -9.87
N GLU A 107 -13.97 -0.28 -9.13
CA GLU A 107 -15.29 -0.57 -9.69
C GLU A 107 -15.85 0.64 -10.45
N ALA A 108 -15.92 1.81 -9.80
CA ALA A 108 -16.46 3.03 -10.41
C ALA A 108 -15.65 3.50 -11.62
N GLY A 109 -14.33 3.31 -11.57
CA GLY A 109 -13.38 3.68 -12.63
C GLY A 109 -13.33 2.72 -13.81
N ALA A 110 -13.86 1.48 -13.68
CA ALA A 110 -13.65 0.39 -14.63
C ALA A 110 -13.93 0.79 -16.09
N ALA A 111 -15.09 1.42 -16.36
CA ALA A 111 -15.46 1.83 -17.72
C ALA A 111 -14.47 2.87 -18.32
N ARG A 112 -13.96 3.79 -17.50
CA ARG A 112 -13.05 4.87 -17.94
C ARG A 112 -11.64 4.30 -18.14
N ILE A 113 -11.22 3.42 -17.24
CA ILE A 113 -9.97 2.66 -17.37
C ILE A 113 -9.99 1.83 -18.67
N GLY A 114 -11.10 1.15 -18.97
CA GLY A 114 -11.25 0.40 -20.22
C GLY A 114 -11.16 1.29 -21.46
N ALA A 115 -11.77 2.48 -21.43
CA ALA A 115 -11.64 3.45 -22.51
C ALA A 115 -10.17 3.90 -22.70
N LEU A 116 -9.44 4.20 -21.62
CA LEU A 116 -8.01 4.51 -21.71
C LEU A 116 -7.20 3.35 -22.28
N GLN A 117 -7.50 2.11 -21.90
CA GLN A 117 -6.84 0.93 -22.44
C GLN A 117 -7.04 0.79 -23.95
N SER A 118 -8.24 1.08 -24.48
CA SER A 118 -8.47 1.05 -25.94
C SER A 118 -7.71 2.13 -26.72
N MET A 119 -7.25 3.19 -26.05
CA MET A 119 -6.46 4.27 -26.65
C MET A 119 -4.95 3.99 -26.59
N LEU A 120 -4.51 2.98 -25.83
CA LEU A 120 -3.11 2.60 -25.79
C LEU A 120 -2.70 2.06 -27.16
N ARG A 121 -1.55 2.53 -27.66
CA ARG A 121 -0.91 1.90 -28.81
C ARG A 121 -0.58 0.46 -28.46
N ASP A 122 -0.73 -0.43 -29.43
CA ASP A 122 -0.31 -1.81 -29.28
C ASP A 122 1.21 -1.86 -29.14
N MET A 123 1.70 -1.88 -27.90
CA MET A 123 3.13 -1.95 -27.59
C MET A 123 3.72 -3.34 -27.90
N SER A 124 2.91 -4.28 -28.39
CA SER A 124 3.34 -5.63 -28.78
C SER A 124 4.14 -5.69 -30.09
N LYS A 125 4.45 -4.56 -30.74
CA LYS A 125 5.29 -4.50 -31.96
C LYS A 125 6.69 -3.89 -31.80
N GLU A 126 7.17 -3.68 -30.58
CA GLU A 126 8.58 -3.34 -30.33
C GLU A 126 9.25 -4.39 -29.44
N LYS A 127 9.53 -5.56 -30.03
CA LYS A 127 10.77 -6.29 -29.75
C LYS A 127 11.09 -7.30 -30.84
#